data_AF-A0A1F6ZNK4-F1
#
_entry.id   AF-A0A1F6ZNK4-F1
#
_cell.length_a   1.000
_cell.length_b   1.000
_cell.length_c   1.000
_cell.angle_alpha   90.00
_cell.angle_beta   90.00
_cell.angle_gamma   90.00
#
_symmetry.space_group_name_H-M   'P 1'
#
loop_
_entity.id
_entity.type
_entity.pdbx_description
1 polymer ?
#
loop_
_entity_poly.entity_id
_entity_poly.type
_entity_poly.pdbx_seq_one_letter_code
_entity_poly.pdbx_strand_id
1 'polypeptide(L)'
;MFLLKVVVYTALLIELATIFMRFVFKVSSKEIYIKIMRKFKLKRFYHFHHLFLGMIIALFFYFYRHETLFNVGLGIISSDLLHHFAVLWLIMGNPEFHIVYKNIGLFKREKLIEQKRIKSVMGHLIKEINGVEFYPAMLANIPKPPKINIRRRGRRKR
;
A
#
# COMPACT_ATOMS: atom_id res chain seq x y z
N MET A 1 -6.89 -30.36 2.88
CA MET A 1 -6.62 -29.67 1.58
C MET A 1 -7.69 -28.63 1.21
N PHE A 2 -8.99 -28.87 1.41
CA PHE A 2 -10.05 -27.91 1.05
C PHE A 2 -9.90 -26.54 1.74
N LEU A 3 -9.61 -26.52 3.04
CA LEU A 3 -9.49 -25.30 3.83
C LEU A 3 -8.34 -24.37 3.37
N LEU A 4 -7.19 -24.93 2.99
CA LEU A 4 -6.07 -24.15 2.45
C LEU A 4 -6.45 -23.49 1.11
N LYS A 5 -7.26 -24.17 0.27
CA LYS A 5 -7.75 -23.59 -0.98
C LYS A 5 -8.60 -22.34 -0.73
N VAL A 6 -9.40 -22.32 0.35
CA VAL A 6 -10.20 -21.14 0.72
C VAL A 6 -9.28 -19.95 1.00
N VAL A 7 -8.23 -20.13 1.81
CA VAL A 7 -7.26 -19.06 2.10
C VAL A 7 -6.64 -18.51 0.81
N VAL A 8 -6.17 -19.40 -0.08
CA VAL A 8 -5.52 -19.02 -1.34
C VAL A 8 -6.49 -18.30 -2.27
N TYR A 9 -7.70 -18.82 -2.48
CA TYR A 9 -8.68 -18.19 -3.36
C TYR A 9 -9.15 -16.84 -2.83
N THR A 10 -9.41 -16.73 -1.52
CA THR A 10 -9.74 -15.45 -0.90
C THR A 10 -8.60 -14.45 -1.04
N ALA A 11 -7.36 -14.88 -0.81
CA ALA A 11 -6.20 -14.00 -0.94
C ALA A 11 -6.02 -13.49 -2.37
N LEU A 12 -6.10 -14.38 -3.37
CA LEU A 12 -5.97 -14.02 -4.78
C LEU A 12 -7.08 -13.08 -5.25
N LEU A 13 -8.33 -13.33 -4.84
CA LEU A 13 -9.47 -12.50 -5.24
C LEU A 13 -9.33 -11.08 -4.70
N ILE A 14 -8.98 -10.94 -3.43
CA ILE A 14 -8.79 -9.63 -2.80
C ILE A 14 -7.55 -8.93 -3.39
N GLU A 15 -6.47 -9.65 -3.65
CA GLU A 15 -5.27 -9.10 -4.28
C GLU A 15 -5.58 -8.56 -5.68
N LEU A 16 -6.28 -9.31 -6.51
CA LEU A 16 -6.68 -8.86 -7.85
C LEU A 16 -7.56 -7.61 -7.78
N ALA A 17 -8.53 -7.58 -6.86
CA ALA A 17 -9.39 -6.42 -6.66
C ALA A 17 -8.58 -5.20 -6.19
N THR A 18 -7.64 -5.37 -5.25
CA THR A 18 -6.81 -4.27 -4.72
C THR A 18 -5.82 -3.74 -5.74
N ILE A 19 -5.16 -4.62 -6.52
CA ILE A 19 -4.31 -4.23 -7.66
C ILE A 19 -5.13 -3.43 -8.68
N PHE A 20 -6.30 -3.94 -9.07
CA PHE A 20 -7.16 -3.27 -10.04
C PHE A 20 -7.58 -1.88 -9.56
N MET A 21 -8.09 -1.78 -8.33
CA MET A 21 -8.45 -0.49 -7.72
C MET A 21 -7.27 0.47 -7.60
N ARG A 22 -6.08 -0.05 -7.26
CA ARG A 22 -4.88 0.77 -7.07
C ARG A 22 -4.32 1.31 -8.37
N PHE A 23 -4.14 0.46 -9.38
CA PHE A 23 -3.43 0.85 -10.61
C PHE A 23 -4.35 1.32 -11.72
N VAL A 24 -5.55 0.75 -11.86
CA VAL A 24 -6.51 1.13 -12.91
C VAL A 24 -7.30 2.36 -12.47
N PHE A 25 -7.99 2.28 -11.34
CA PHE A 25 -8.79 3.40 -10.84
C PHE A 25 -7.98 4.48 -10.11
N LYS A 26 -6.68 4.24 -9.89
CA LYS A 26 -5.78 5.16 -9.17
C LYS A 26 -6.32 5.52 -7.78
N VAL A 27 -7.07 4.60 -7.16
CA VAL A 27 -7.61 4.79 -5.82
C VAL A 27 -6.48 4.57 -4.83
N SER A 28 -6.09 5.64 -4.14
CA SER A 28 -5.12 5.58 -3.05
C SER A 28 -5.81 5.96 -1.76
N SER A 29 -5.77 5.06 -0.79
CA SER A 29 -6.33 5.30 0.55
C SER A 29 -5.69 6.54 1.20
N LYS A 30 -4.41 6.82 0.89
CA LYS A 30 -3.69 8.02 1.31
C LYS A 30 -4.43 9.30 0.92
N GLU A 31 -5.00 9.38 -0.28
CA GLU A 31 -5.72 10.58 -0.72
C GLU A 31 -6.96 10.85 0.13
N ILE A 32 -7.71 9.78 0.43
CA ILE A 32 -8.92 9.84 1.25
C ILE A 32 -8.53 10.28 2.66
N TYR A 33 -7.49 9.68 3.25
CA TYR A 33 -7.03 10.06 4.59
C TYR A 33 -6.51 11.49 4.67
N ILE A 34 -5.77 11.97 3.68
CA ILE A 34 -5.31 13.38 3.63
C ILE A 34 -6.51 14.32 3.58
N LYS A 35 -7.54 14.00 2.78
CA LYS A 35 -8.78 14.81 2.71
C LYS A 35 -9.47 14.85 4.08
N ILE A 36 -9.60 13.71 4.76
CA ILE A 36 -10.21 13.61 6.09
C ILE A 36 -9.39 14.38 7.13
N MET A 37 -8.08 14.12 7.23
CA MET A 37 -7.19 14.81 8.16
C MET A 37 -7.22 16.33 7.98
N ARG A 38 -7.27 16.81 6.72
CA ARG A 38 -7.39 18.25 6.42
C ARG A 38 -8.75 18.80 6.85
N LYS A 39 -9.84 18.08 6.57
CA LYS A 39 -11.20 18.49 6.94
C LYS A 39 -11.35 18.64 8.46
N PHE A 40 -10.81 17.69 9.21
CA PHE A 40 -10.94 17.64 10.68
C PHE A 40 -9.72 18.20 11.44
N LYS A 41 -8.73 18.80 10.75
CA LYS A 41 -7.49 19.33 11.33
C LYS A 41 -6.76 18.33 12.26
N LEU A 42 -6.83 17.05 11.93
CA LEU A 42 -6.24 15.99 12.75
C LEU A 42 -4.71 15.98 12.61
N LYS A 43 -4.01 15.92 13.74
CA LYS A 43 -2.53 15.84 13.78
C LYS A 43 -2.01 14.42 13.55
N ARG A 44 -2.82 13.41 13.89
CA ARG A 44 -2.51 12.00 13.73
C ARG A 44 -3.72 11.26 13.16
N PHE A 45 -3.47 10.26 12.34
CA PHE A 45 -4.50 9.40 11.79
C PHE A 45 -4.01 7.95 11.75
N TYR A 46 -4.89 7.02 12.14
CA TYR A 46 -4.60 5.59 12.11
C TYR A 46 -5.04 5.03 10.77
N HIS A 47 -4.11 4.40 10.05
CA HIS A 47 -4.41 3.72 8.80
C HIS A 47 -5.01 2.36 9.13
N PHE A 48 -6.24 2.14 8.70
CA PHE A 48 -6.86 0.83 8.80
C PHE A 48 -6.51 0.01 7.56
N HIS A 49 -5.55 -0.88 7.72
CA HIS A 49 -5.25 -1.94 6.76
C HIS A 49 -6.33 -3.01 6.79
N HIS A 50 -6.59 -3.70 5.67
CA HIS A 50 -7.59 -4.78 5.64
C HIS A 50 -7.11 -5.98 6.47
N LEU A 51 -5.81 -6.06 6.76
CA LEU A 51 -5.24 -6.96 7.76
C LEU A 51 -5.97 -6.89 9.12
N PHE A 52 -6.35 -5.70 9.60
CA PHE A 52 -7.07 -5.58 10.87
C PHE A 52 -8.47 -6.18 10.81
N LEU A 53 -9.17 -6.00 9.68
CA LEU A 53 -10.47 -6.62 9.44
C LEU A 53 -10.34 -8.15 9.38
N GLY A 54 -9.35 -8.65 8.64
CA GLY A 54 -9.05 -10.07 8.57
C GLY A 54 -8.72 -10.68 9.94
N MET A 55 -7.97 -9.96 10.77
CA MET A 55 -7.69 -10.36 12.16
C MET A 55 -8.95 -10.45 13.02
N ILE A 56 -9.85 -9.47 12.93
CA ILE A 56 -11.11 -9.47 13.69
C ILE A 56 -11.98 -10.67 13.25
N ILE A 57 -12.12 -10.88 11.95
CA ILE A 57 -12.89 -12.00 11.38
C ILE A 57 -12.29 -13.34 11.83
N ALA A 58 -10.97 -13.52 11.66
CA ALA A 58 -10.29 -14.75 12.05
C ALA A 58 -10.45 -14.99 13.56
N LEU A 59 -10.18 -14.01 14.40
CA LEU A 59 -10.26 -14.16 15.86
C LEU A 59 -11.69 -14.47 16.32
N PHE A 60 -12.69 -13.78 15.76
CA PHE A 60 -14.10 -14.03 16.08
C PHE A 60 -14.49 -15.47 15.74
N PHE A 61 -14.27 -15.90 14.50
CA PHE A 61 -14.69 -17.23 14.05
C PHE A 61 -13.83 -18.39 14.57
N TYR A 62 -12.63 -18.09 15.07
CA TYR A 62 -11.85 -19.04 15.86
C TYR A 62 -12.59 -19.48 17.13
N PHE A 63 -13.19 -18.54 17.87
CA PHE A 63 -13.94 -18.86 19.09
C PHE A 63 -15.23 -19.65 18.84
N TYR A 64 -15.88 -19.41 17.69
CA TYR A 64 -17.09 -20.15 17.29
C TYR A 64 -16.79 -21.44 16.52
N ARG A 65 -15.51 -21.82 16.37
CA ARG A 65 -15.07 -23.02 15.63
C ARG A 65 -15.59 -23.09 14.19
N HIS A 66 -15.77 -21.93 13.53
CA HIS A 66 -16.18 -21.85 12.14
C HIS A 66 -14.96 -21.79 11.21
N GLU A 67 -14.44 -22.97 10.85
CA GLU A 67 -13.18 -23.11 10.09
C GLU A 67 -13.17 -22.37 8.76
N THR A 68 -14.26 -22.38 7.99
CA THR A 68 -14.32 -21.71 6.69
C THR A 68 -14.16 -20.19 6.83
N LEU A 69 -14.88 -19.58 7.77
CA LEU A 69 -14.84 -18.12 7.98
C LEU A 69 -13.54 -17.68 8.66
N PHE A 70 -12.98 -18.52 9.53
CA PHE A 70 -11.63 -18.34 10.04
C PHE A 70 -10.60 -18.26 8.89
N ASN A 71 -10.67 -19.20 7.93
CA ASN A 71 -9.78 -19.22 6.78
C ASN A 71 -10.01 -18.05 5.81
N VAL A 72 -11.24 -17.55 5.67
CA VAL A 72 -11.51 -16.29 4.96
C VAL A 72 -10.77 -15.13 5.63
N GLY A 73 -10.81 -15.04 6.96
CA GLY A 73 -10.04 -14.05 7.73
C GLY A 73 -8.53 -14.14 7.47
N LEU A 74 -7.96 -15.35 7.48
CA LEU A 74 -6.56 -15.59 7.13
C LEU A 74 -6.23 -15.21 5.67
N GLY A 75 -7.14 -15.47 4.73
CA GLY A 75 -7.00 -15.07 3.33
C GLY A 75 -6.94 -13.55 3.17
N ILE A 76 -7.78 -12.81 3.89
CA ILE A 76 -7.74 -11.33 3.91
C ILE A 76 -6.41 -10.81 4.46
N ILE A 77 -5.92 -11.35 5.58
CA ILE A 77 -4.63 -10.98 6.17
C ILE A 77 -3.50 -11.26 5.16
N SER A 78 -3.51 -12.45 4.56
CA SER A 78 -2.48 -12.88 3.60
C SER A 78 -2.47 -11.98 2.36
N SER A 79 -3.64 -11.59 1.84
CA SER A 79 -3.71 -10.64 0.72
C SER A 79 -3.14 -9.28 1.09
N ASP A 80 -3.52 -8.70 2.24
CA ASP A 80 -3.01 -7.37 2.63
C ASP A 80 -1.47 -7.38 2.78
N LEU A 81 -0.92 -8.44 3.36
CA LEU A 81 0.54 -8.62 3.46
C LEU A 81 1.20 -8.79 2.09
N LEU A 82 0.65 -9.62 1.20
CA LEU A 82 1.18 -9.78 -0.17
C LEU A 82 1.11 -8.48 -0.95
N HIS A 83 0.01 -7.75 -0.87
CA HIS A 83 -0.16 -6.47 -1.54
C HIS A 83 0.92 -5.48 -1.11
N HIS A 84 1.09 -5.29 0.20
CA HIS A 84 2.04 -4.34 0.74
C HIS A 84 3.49 -4.79 0.54
N PHE A 85 3.84 -6.01 0.94
CA PHE A 85 5.24 -6.45 1.00
C PHE A 85 5.76 -7.10 -0.29
N ALA A 86 4.91 -7.61 -1.16
CA ALA A 86 5.32 -8.16 -2.44
C ALA A 86 5.00 -7.18 -3.58
N VAL A 87 3.72 -6.86 -3.78
CA VAL A 87 3.28 -6.12 -4.98
C VAL A 87 3.70 -4.66 -4.95
N LEU A 88 3.33 -3.93 -3.91
CA LEU A 88 3.72 -2.52 -3.75
C LEU A 88 5.23 -2.39 -3.56
N TRP A 89 5.87 -3.29 -2.82
CA TRP A 89 7.32 -3.22 -2.69
C TRP A 89 8.04 -3.43 -4.03
N LEU A 90 7.63 -4.41 -4.85
CA LEU A 90 8.25 -4.68 -6.15
C LEU A 90 8.00 -3.54 -7.16
N ILE A 91 6.76 -3.04 -7.23
CA ILE A 91 6.37 -2.03 -8.23
C ILE A 91 6.75 -0.62 -7.77
N MET A 92 6.46 -0.31 -6.51
CA MET A 92 6.57 1.04 -5.95
C MET A 92 7.84 1.24 -5.15
N GLY A 93 8.64 0.20 -4.87
CA GLY A 93 9.87 0.27 -4.08
C GLY A 93 9.68 0.64 -2.61
N ASN A 94 8.44 0.61 -2.10
CA ASN A 94 8.08 0.87 -0.71
C ASN A 94 6.76 0.13 -0.41
N PRO A 95 6.67 -0.64 0.70
CA PRO A 95 5.44 -1.36 1.02
C PRO A 95 4.26 -0.48 1.41
N GLU A 96 4.49 0.79 1.77
CA GLU A 96 3.43 1.70 2.24
C GLU A 96 2.64 1.20 3.48
N PHE A 97 3.23 0.31 4.25
CA PHE A 97 2.62 -0.25 5.45
C PHE A 97 2.85 0.71 6.64
N HIS A 98 1.93 1.65 6.84
CA HIS A 98 2.02 2.68 7.87
C HIS A 98 0.81 2.64 8.80
N ILE A 99 1.00 2.22 10.06
CA ILE A 99 -0.09 2.16 11.05
C ILE A 99 -0.55 3.56 11.48
N VAL A 100 0.39 4.49 11.65
CA VAL A 100 0.12 5.85 12.14
C VAL A 100 0.76 6.89 11.26
N TYR A 101 -0.04 7.83 10.79
CA TYR A 101 0.44 8.99 10.07
C TYR A 101 0.57 10.20 10.98
N LYS A 102 1.74 10.85 10.98
CA LYS A 102 2.08 11.93 11.93
C LYS A 102 2.24 13.33 11.31
N ASN A 103 2.14 13.50 9.98
CA ASN A 103 2.32 14.82 9.35
C ASN A 103 1.75 14.90 7.91
N ILE A 104 0.82 15.83 7.65
CA ILE A 104 0.22 16.11 6.33
C ILE A 104 1.28 16.47 5.26
N GLY A 105 2.38 17.13 5.64
CA GLY A 105 3.45 17.54 4.72
C GLY A 105 4.26 16.37 4.14
N LEU A 106 4.42 15.27 4.90
CA LEU A 106 5.12 14.07 4.42
C LEU A 106 4.30 13.35 3.34
N PHE A 107 2.97 13.30 3.52
CA PHE A 107 2.08 12.66 2.55
C PHE A 107 2.12 13.27 1.16
N LYS A 108 2.14 14.60 1.05
CA LYS A 108 2.20 15.26 -0.27
C LYS A 108 3.44 14.85 -1.05
N ARG A 109 4.57 14.62 -0.35
CA ARG A 109 5.82 14.19 -0.97
C ARG A 109 5.76 12.75 -1.42
N GLU A 110 5.31 11.84 -0.55
CA GLU A 110 5.14 10.43 -0.89
C GLU A 110 4.22 10.25 -2.09
N LYS A 111 3.07 10.95 -2.11
CA LYS A 111 2.13 10.94 -3.22
C LYS A 111 2.77 11.37 -4.54
N LEU A 112 3.57 12.43 -4.54
CA LEU A 112 4.26 12.90 -5.75
C LEU A 112 5.30 11.88 -6.24
N ILE A 113 6.01 11.22 -5.33
CA ILE A 113 6.97 10.16 -5.67
C ILE A 113 6.23 8.96 -6.27
N GLU A 114 5.12 8.56 -5.65
CA GLU A 114 4.25 7.49 -6.12
C GLU A 114 3.71 7.76 -7.53
N GLN A 115 3.12 8.94 -7.76
CA GLN A 115 2.57 9.30 -9.08
C GLN A 115 3.65 9.29 -10.17
N LYS A 116 4.87 9.74 -9.85
CA LYS A 116 6.01 9.67 -10.79
C LYS A 116 6.40 8.22 -11.08
N ARG A 117 6.46 7.35 -10.08
CA ARG A 117 6.78 5.91 -10.27
C ARG A 117 5.71 5.19 -11.09
N ILE A 118 4.42 5.37 -10.77
CA ILE A 118 3.32 4.78 -11.53
C ILE A 118 3.36 5.22 -12.99
N LYS A 119 3.55 6.52 -13.25
CA LYS A 119 3.63 7.05 -14.62
C LYS A 119 4.82 6.44 -15.38
N SER A 120 5.96 6.26 -14.71
CA SER A 120 7.12 5.59 -15.31
C SER A 120 6.77 4.14 -15.66
N VAL A 121 6.33 3.34 -14.69
CA VAL A 121 6.04 1.91 -14.87
C VAL A 121 4.97 1.68 -15.96
N MET A 122 3.88 2.43 -15.94
CA MET A 122 2.83 2.32 -16.95
C MET A 122 3.32 2.74 -18.34
N GLY A 123 4.17 3.77 -18.43
CA GLY A 123 4.81 4.16 -19.68
C GLY A 123 5.71 3.05 -20.24
N HIS A 124 6.35 2.26 -19.38
CA HIS A 124 7.15 1.10 -19.80
C HIS A 124 6.28 -0.06 -20.26
N LEU A 125 5.27 -0.44 -19.49
CA LEU A 125 4.34 -1.52 -19.87
C LEU A 125 3.65 -1.25 -21.21
N ILE A 126 3.20 -0.01 -21.46
CA ILE A 126 2.57 0.36 -22.74
C ILE A 126 3.57 0.26 -23.89
N LYS A 127 4.82 0.66 -23.70
CA LYS A 127 5.86 0.56 -24.75
C LYS A 127 6.19 -0.89 -25.07
N GLU A 128 6.30 -1.73 -24.05
CA GLU A 128 6.59 -3.16 -24.18
C GLU A 128 5.45 -3.91 -24.88
N ILE A 129 4.19 -3.63 -24.51
CA ILE A 129 2.99 -4.15 -25.20
C ILE A 129 2.97 -3.73 -26.68
N ASN A 130 3.46 -2.53 -26.99
CA ASN A 130 3.51 -2.02 -28.37
C ASN A 130 4.76 -2.47 -29.16
N GLY A 131 5.58 -3.39 -28.62
CA GLY A 131 6.72 -3.96 -29.34
C GLY A 131 7.90 -3.01 -29.53
N VAL A 132 8.01 -1.95 -28.73
CA VAL A 132 9.17 -1.05 -28.77
C VAL A 132 10.26 -1.62 -27.84
N GLU A 133 11.23 -2.33 -28.40
CA GLU A 133 12.38 -2.89 -27.65
C GLU A 133 13.09 -1.82 -26.82
N PHE A 134 13.29 -2.07 -25.52
CA PHE A 134 14.21 -1.23 -24.73
C PHE A 134 14.96 -1.99 -23.64
N TYR A 135 16.27 -1.70 -23.58
CA TYR A 135 17.33 -2.30 -22.77
C TYR A 135 17.26 -1.97 -21.25
N PRO A 136 17.91 -2.78 -20.38
CA PRO A 136 17.72 -2.82 -18.92
C PRO A 136 18.51 -1.76 -18.13
N ALA A 137 18.55 -0.50 -18.59
CA ALA A 137 19.28 0.58 -17.90
C ALA A 137 18.56 1.09 -16.61
N MET A 138 17.39 0.56 -16.27
CA MET A 138 16.47 1.20 -15.31
C MET A 138 16.80 0.97 -13.83
N LEU A 139 17.60 -0.06 -13.48
CA LEU A 139 18.04 -0.25 -12.09
C LEU A 139 19.18 0.70 -11.69
N ALA A 140 19.87 1.33 -12.65
CA ALA A 140 21.01 2.21 -12.38
C ALA A 140 20.61 3.65 -11.99
N ASN A 141 19.36 4.07 -12.26
CA ASN A 141 18.92 5.47 -12.15
C ASN A 141 17.78 5.68 -11.13
N ILE A 142 17.75 4.91 -10.05
CA ILE A 142 16.84 5.22 -8.94
C ILE A 142 17.37 6.50 -8.27
N PRO A 143 16.64 7.64 -8.35
CA PRO A 143 17.13 8.90 -7.80
C PRO A 143 17.33 8.75 -6.30
N LYS A 144 18.54 9.06 -5.83
CA LYS A 144 18.85 9.09 -4.39
C LYS A 144 17.85 10.03 -3.70
N PRO A 145 17.29 9.64 -2.54
CA PRO A 145 16.35 10.50 -1.84
C PRO A 145 17.01 11.85 -1.54
N PRO A 146 16.32 12.98 -1.79
CA PRO A 146 16.89 14.31 -1.57
C PRO A 146 17.31 14.46 -0.11
N LYS A 147 18.53 14.95 0.12
CA LYS A 147 19.05 15.19 1.48
C LYS A 147 18.08 16.12 2.22
N ILE A 148 17.44 15.60 3.27
CA ILE A 148 16.54 16.39 4.10
C ILE A 148 17.42 17.31 4.93
N ASN A 149 17.45 18.59 4.55
CA ASN A 149 18.03 19.62 5.41
C ASN A 149 17.03 19.86 6.55
N ILE A 150 17.10 19.03 7.59
CA ILE A 150 16.34 19.22 8.83
C ILE A 150 16.95 20.45 9.48
N ARG A 151 16.50 21.64 9.06
CA ARG A 151 16.68 22.87 9.84
C ARG A 151 16.01 22.59 11.19
N ARG A 152 16.81 22.12 12.15
CA ARG A 152 16.47 22.09 13.56
C ARG A 152 16.13 23.54 13.91
N ARG A 153 14.85 23.88 13.94
CA ARG A 153 14.41 25.17 14.49
C ARG A 153 14.91 25.17 15.92
N GLY A 154 15.99 25.92 16.15
CA GLY A 154 16.60 26.07 17.45
C GLY A 154 15.53 26.42 18.46
N ARG A 155 15.50 25.67 19.57
CA ARG A 155 14.84 26.08 20.81
C ARG A 155 15.29 27.51 21.08
N ARG A 156 14.39 28.49 20.93
CA ARG A 156 14.54 29.78 21.63
C ARG A 156 14.54 29.42 23.10
N LYS A 157 15.74 29.42 23.72
CA LYS A 157 15.88 29.51 25.17
C LYS A 157 15.17 30.82 25.56
N ARG A 158 14.12 30.71 26.34
CA ARG A 158 13.67 31.81 27.20
C ARG A 158 14.47 31.70 28.49
#